data_AF-A0A286GMZ5-F1
#
_entry.id   AF-A0A286GMZ5-F1
#
_cell.length_a   1.000
_cell.length_b   1.000
_cell.length_c   1.000
_cell.angle_alpha   90.00
_cell.angle_beta   90.00
_cell.angle_gamma   90.00
#
_symmetry.space_group_name_H-M   'P 1'
#
loop_
_entity.id
_entity.type
_entity.pdbx_description
1 polymer ?
#
loop_
_entity_poly.entity_id
_entity_poly.type
_entity_poly.pdbx_seq_one_letter_code
_entity_poly.pdbx_strand_id
1 'polypeptide(L)' 'MESIHLPKLTRHSTETTATRTSRRKGNGHATAALLIQMATEILTASPTLRKKANITLMDLAAADKVRKDLAKKAVPLQ' A
#
# COMPACT_ATOMS: atom_id res chain seq x y z
N MET A 1 21.20 -16.05 -39.16
CA MET A 1 19.84 -16.39 -38.69
C MET A 1 19.81 -15.96 -37.25
N GLU A 2 19.42 -14.71 -37.03
CA GLU A 2 19.61 -14.05 -35.73
C GLU A 2 18.54 -14.53 -34.75
N SER A 3 19.00 -15.09 -33.63
CA SER A 3 18.14 -15.70 -32.61
C SER A 3 17.68 -14.63 -31.62
N ILE A 4 16.37 -14.41 -31.54
CA ILE A 4 15.78 -13.45 -30.60
C ILE A 4 15.83 -14.08 -29.19
N HIS A 5 16.71 -13.57 -28.34
CA HIS A 5 16.75 -13.95 -26.93
C HIS A 5 15.57 -13.32 -26.19
N LEU A 6 14.56 -14.13 -25.86
CA LEU A 6 13.49 -13.74 -24.93
C LEU A 6 14.07 -13.62 -23.51
N PRO A 7 13.99 -12.44 -22.85
CA PRO A 7 14.23 -12.37 -21.42
C PRO A 7 13.08 -13.09 -20.69
N LYS A 8 13.41 -14.22 -20.06
CA LYS A 8 12.52 -14.94 -19.14
C LYS A 8 12.07 -13.97 -18.04
N LEU A 9 10.78 -13.70 -17.97
CA LEU A 9 10.16 -13.04 -16.82
C LEU A 9 10.43 -13.90 -15.58
N THR A 10 11.32 -13.43 -14.72
CA THR A 10 11.54 -13.97 -13.38
C THR A 10 10.24 -13.85 -12.59
N ARG A 11 9.55 -14.97 -12.42
CA ARG A 11 8.47 -15.11 -11.44
C ARG A 11 9.08 -14.90 -10.05
N HIS A 12 8.91 -13.73 -9.46
CA HIS A 12 9.16 -13.53 -8.04
C HIS A 12 8.12 -14.33 -7.24
N SER A 13 8.44 -15.60 -6.98
CA SER A 13 7.79 -16.38 -5.92
C SER A 13 8.28 -15.83 -4.60
N THR A 14 7.46 -15.02 -3.92
CA THR A 14 7.75 -14.55 -2.57
C THR A 14 7.44 -15.67 -1.58
N GLU A 15 8.30 -16.68 -1.53
CA GLU A 15 8.32 -17.65 -0.43
C GLU A 15 8.95 -16.95 0.77
N THR A 16 8.10 -16.36 1.61
CA THR A 16 8.54 -15.62 2.79
C THR A 16 8.67 -16.59 3.95
N THR A 17 9.86 -17.15 4.12
CA THR A 17 10.27 -17.79 5.38
C THR A 17 10.17 -16.75 6.50
N ALA A 18 9.29 -17.02 7.46
CA ALA A 18 9.00 -16.13 8.58
C ALA A 18 10.14 -16.15 9.61
N THR A 19 11.26 -15.50 9.29
CA THR A 19 12.28 -15.16 10.29
C THR A 19 11.72 -14.06 11.17
N ARG A 20 11.25 -14.42 12.37
CA ARG A 20 10.79 -13.46 13.40
C ARG A 20 11.98 -12.63 13.88
N THR A 21 12.34 -11.62 13.11
CA THR A 21 13.26 -10.57 13.54
C THR A 21 12.57 -9.76 14.62
N SER A 22 13.29 -9.51 15.72
CA SER A 22 12.86 -8.65 16.82
C SER A 22 12.34 -7.32 16.25
N ARG A 23 11.02 -7.17 16.24
CA ARG A 23 10.31 -6.12 15.51
C ARG A 23 10.56 -4.81 16.27
N ARG A 24 11.50 -3.99 15.80
CA ARG A 24 11.58 -2.58 16.22
C ARG A 24 10.15 -2.01 16.14
N LYS A 25 9.66 -1.39 17.22
CA LYS A 25 8.35 -0.70 17.26
C LYS A 25 8.37 0.44 16.24
N GLY A 26 8.18 0.13 14.97
CA GLY A 26 7.96 1.11 13.92
C GLY A 26 6.66 1.85 14.20
N ASN A 27 6.60 3.13 13.83
CA ASN A 27 5.39 3.93 13.97
C ASN A 27 4.33 3.41 12.99
N GLY A 28 3.60 2.36 13.39
CA GLY A 28 2.60 1.69 12.56
C GLY A 28 1.47 2.64 12.13
N HIS A 29 1.20 3.68 12.92
CA HIS A 29 0.24 4.72 12.56
C HIS A 29 0.73 5.58 11.39
N ALA A 30 1.99 6.02 11.42
CA ALA A 30 2.59 6.76 10.31
C ALA A 30 2.64 5.92 9.03
N THR A 31 3.05 4.65 9.14
CA THR A 31 3.10 3.74 7.99
C THR A 31 1.71 3.48 7.42
N ALA A 32 0.71 3.24 8.28
CA ALA A 32 -0.66 3.05 7.83
C ALA A 32 -1.23 4.31 7.16
N ALA A 33 -0.97 5.50 7.70
CA ALA A 33 -1.38 6.75 7.08
C ALA A 33 -0.76 6.95 5.68
N LEU A 34 0.53 6.61 5.51
CA LEU A 34 1.21 6.65 4.22
C LEU A 34 0.61 5.66 3.22
N LEU A 35 0.34 4.41 3.65
CA LEU A 35 -0.26 3.39 2.78
C LEU A 35 -1.66 3.78 2.31
N ILE A 36 -2.47 4.36 3.21
CA ILE A 36 -3.81 4.86 2.85
C ILE A 36 -3.71 5.99 1.83
N GLN A 37 -2.75 6.91 2.01
CA GLN A 37 -2.53 8.00 1.07
C GLN A 37 -2.21 7.45 -0.33
N MET A 38 -1.20 6.59 -0.46
CA MET A 38 -0.80 6.02 -1.74
C MET A 38 -1.95 5.24 -2.40
N ALA A 39 -2.69 4.43 -1.63
CA ALA A 39 -3.83 3.69 -2.16
C ALA A 39 -4.94 4.63 -2.68
N THR A 40 -5.22 5.70 -1.93
CA THR A 40 -6.22 6.70 -2.33
C THR A 40 -5.82 7.41 -3.61
N GLU A 41 -4.55 7.78 -3.77
CA GLU A 41 -4.01 8.39 -4.99
C GLU A 41 -4.16 7.45 -6.19
N ILE A 42 -3.79 6.17 -6.05
CA ILE A 42 -3.92 5.15 -7.11
C ILE A 42 -5.39 4.95 -7.52
N LEU A 43 -6.30 4.82 -6.54
CA LEU A 43 -7.72 4.56 -6.78
C LEU A 43 -8.47 5.78 -7.31
N THR A 44 -7.97 6.97 -7.03
CA THR A 44 -8.49 8.22 -7.59
C THR A 44 -8.04 8.38 -9.03
N ALA A 45 -6.76 8.10 -9.33
CA ALA A 45 -6.20 8.15 -10.67
C ALA A 45 -6.78 7.06 -11.59
N SER A 46 -7.17 5.89 -11.06
CA SER A 46 -7.72 4.77 -11.84
C SER A 46 -9.14 4.39 -11.43
N PRO A 47 -10.17 4.95 -12.10
CA PRO A 47 -11.57 4.56 -11.89
C PRO A 47 -11.84 3.09 -12.14
N THR A 48 -11.11 2.47 -13.07
CA THR A 48 -11.27 1.04 -13.42
C THR A 48 -10.80 0.16 -12.27
N LEU A 49 -9.66 0.48 -11.64
CA LEU A 49 -9.15 -0.27 -10.49
C LEU A 49 -10.07 -0.12 -9.29
N ARG A 50 -10.58 1.10 -9.05
CA ARG A 50 -11.59 1.37 -8.03
C ARG A 50 -12.86 0.52 -8.21
N LYS A 51 -13.39 0.44 -9.44
CA LYS A 51 -14.54 -0.42 -9.76
C LYS A 51 -14.23 -1.90 -9.55
N LYS A 52 -13.06 -2.38 -9.98
CA LYS A 52 -12.63 -3.78 -9.76
C LYS A 52 -12.51 -4.15 -8.29
N ALA A 53 -12.11 -3.19 -7.45
CA ALA A 53 -12.01 -3.37 -6.01
C ALA A 53 -13.36 -3.19 -5.27
N ASN A 54 -14.46 -2.88 -5.97
CA ASN A 54 -15.76 -2.52 -5.38
C ASN A 54 -15.68 -1.39 -4.34
N ILE A 55 -14.79 -0.43 -4.57
CA ILE A 55 -14.60 0.73 -3.68
C ILE A 55 -15.42 1.91 -4.22
N THR A 56 -16.21 2.54 -3.37
CA THR A 56 -16.98 3.73 -3.73
C THR A 56 -16.20 5.02 -3.46
N LEU A 57 -16.72 6.16 -3.95
CA LEU A 57 -16.16 7.47 -3.59
C LEU A 57 -16.33 7.77 -2.09
N MET A 58 -17.37 7.22 -1.46
CA MET A 58 -17.61 7.36 -0.03
C MET A 58 -16.54 6.63 0.79
N ASP A 59 -16.11 5.45 0.34
CA ASP A 59 -15.03 4.69 0.98
C ASP A 59 -13.69 5.42 0.90
N LEU A 60 -13.40 6.12 -0.22
CA LEU A 60 -12.20 6.97 -0.34
C LEU A 60 -12.24 8.12 0.67
N ALA A 61 -13.39 8.79 0.82
CA ALA A 61 -13.56 9.86 1.80
C ALA A 61 -13.41 9.34 3.25
N ALA A 62 -13.95 8.16 3.55
CA ALA A 62 -13.80 7.51 4.84
C ALA A 62 -12.33 7.14 5.13
N ALA A 63 -11.62 6.60 4.13
CA ALA A 63 -10.19 6.29 4.23
C ALA A 63 -9.37 7.55 4.54
N ASP A 64 -9.70 8.68 3.92
CA ASP A 64 -9.04 9.95 4.18
C ASP A 64 -9.25 10.47 5.61
N LYS A 65 -10.43 10.24 6.19
CA LYS A 65 -10.69 10.52 7.61
C LYS A 65 -9.80 9.66 8.52
N VAL A 66 -9.73 8.36 8.27
CA VAL A 66 -8.87 7.43 9.03
C VAL A 66 -7.40 7.82 8.91
N ARG A 67 -6.93 8.20 7.71
CA ARG A 67 -5.57 8.70 7.50
C ARG A 67 -5.25 9.89 8.40
N LYS A 68 -6.14 10.89 8.46
CA LYS A 68 -5.96 12.07 9.33
C LYS A 68 -5.89 11.69 10.80
N ASP A 69 -6.73 10.75 11.24
CA ASP A 69 -6.74 10.31 12.63
C ASP A 69 -5.49 9.49 12.99
N LEU A 70 -4.99 8.67 12.07
CA LEU A 70 -3.72 7.96 12.22
C LEU A 70 -2.53 8.93 12.25
N ALA A 71 -2.53 9.96 11.41
CA ALA A 71 -1.48 10.97 11.39
C ALA A 71 -1.40 11.74 12.72
N LYS A 72 -2.55 12.10 13.33
CA LYS A 72 -2.59 12.73 14.66
C LYS A 72 -2.00 11.84 15.75
N LYS A 73 -2.29 10.53 15.70
CA LYS A 73 -1.75 9.54 16.66
C LYS A 73 -0.27 9.24 16.42
N ALA A 74 0.22 9.48 15.21
CA ALA A 74 1.59 9.23 14.83
C ALA A 74 2.55 10.34 15.30
N VAL A 75 2.06 11.55 15.54
CA VAL A 75 2.83 12.64 16.17
C VAL A 75 2.89 12.33 17.67
N PRO A 76 4.06 11.96 18.22
CA PRO A 76 4.20 11.84 19.66
C PRO A 76 4.05 13.25 20.25
N LEU A 77 3.17 13.42 21.24
CA LEU A 77 3.30 14.51 22.19
C LEU A 77 4.71 14.42 22.77
N GLN A 78 5.58 15.37 22.39
CA GLN A 78 6.82 15.66 23.10
C GLN A 78 6.50 16.38 24.41
#